data_AF-A0A7Y4TEQ9-F1
#
_entry.id   AF-A0A7Y4TEQ9-F1
#
_cell.length_a   1.000
_cell.length_b   1.000
_cell.length_c   1.000
_cell.angle_alpha   90.00
_cell.angle_beta   90.00
_cell.angle_gamma   90.00
#
_symmetry.space_group_name_H-M   'P 1'
#
loop_
_entity.id
_entity.type
_entity.pdbx_description
1 polymer ?
#
loop_
_entity_poly.entity_id
_entity_poly.type
_entity_poly.pdbx_seq_one_letter_code
_entity_poly.pdbx_strand_id
1 'polypeptide(L)'
;MARSSVARTRVLTRLLQAVVAVAATAFAVVAYAYLTLPDVRTLATDNPETTAFMELRTREAAAEGRSLRHQRRWLPYGRISSRLKRAVLIAEDDAFFQHDGVDLVQLREAVR
;
A
#
# COMPACT_ATOMS: atom_id res chain seq x y z
N MET A 1 7.82 -46.08 34.45
CA MET A 1 8.56 -45.01 33.75
C MET A 1 8.12 -44.71 32.31
N ALA A 2 7.26 -45.51 31.65
CA ALA A 2 6.92 -45.33 30.22
C ALA A 2 5.80 -44.30 29.88
N ARG A 3 5.03 -43.80 30.86
CA ARG A 3 3.90 -42.88 30.61
C ARG A 3 4.31 -41.43 30.31
N SER A 4 5.50 -41.01 30.73
CA SER A 4 5.99 -39.63 30.58
C SER A 4 6.51 -39.31 29.18
N SER A 5 7.05 -40.29 28.44
CA SER A 5 7.56 -40.08 27.08
C SER A 5 6.43 -39.83 26.07
N VAL A 6 5.38 -40.65 26.12
CA VAL A 6 4.22 -40.54 25.20
C VAL A 6 3.47 -39.22 25.37
N ALA A 7 3.30 -38.75 26.61
CA ALA A 7 2.69 -37.46 26.90
C ALA A 7 3.52 -36.29 26.34
N ARG A 8 4.85 -36.37 26.47
CA ARG A 8 5.78 -35.36 25.95
C ARG A 8 5.76 -35.30 24.41
N THR A 9 5.73 -36.45 23.73
CA THR A 9 5.64 -36.53 22.26
C THR A 9 4.33 -35.93 21.73
N ARG A 10 3.20 -36.16 22.43
CA ARG A 10 1.88 -35.58 22.07
C ARG A 10 1.82 -34.06 22.24
N VAL A 11 2.44 -33.52 23.29
CA VAL A 11 2.54 -32.06 23.49
C VAL A 11 3.41 -31.42 22.41
N LEU A 12 4.56 -32.04 22.10
CA LEU A 12 5.46 -31.57 21.03
C LEU A 12 4.77 -31.56 19.66
N THR A 13 3.99 -32.59 19.32
CA THR A 13 3.23 -32.63 18.06
C THR A 13 2.14 -31.56 18.01
N ARG A 14 1.43 -31.29 19.12
CA ARG A 14 0.44 -30.21 19.17
C ARG A 14 1.07 -28.82 19.03
N LEU A 15 2.24 -28.60 19.64
CA LEU A 15 2.98 -27.35 19.49
C LEU A 15 3.46 -27.17 18.05
N LEU A 16 3.98 -28.22 17.42
CA LEU A 16 4.36 -28.20 16.01
C LEU A 16 3.15 -27.90 15.11
N GLN A 17 2.01 -28.56 15.34
CA GLN A 17 0.77 -28.29 14.61
C GLN A 17 0.31 -26.84 14.77
N ALA A 18 0.40 -26.28 15.98
CA ALA A 18 0.05 -24.88 16.22
C ALA A 18 0.99 -23.93 15.45
N VAL A 19 2.30 -24.18 15.46
CA VAL A 19 3.27 -23.36 14.69
C VAL A 19 2.99 -23.44 13.19
N VAL A 20 2.75 -24.65 12.66
CA VAL A 20 2.41 -24.85 11.24
C VAL A 20 1.10 -24.14 10.89
N ALA A 21 0.08 -24.22 11.75
CA ALA A 21 -1.19 -23.53 11.52
C ALA A 21 -1.00 -22.00 11.50
N VAL A 22 -0.20 -21.45 12.42
CA VAL A 22 0.12 -20.01 12.45
C VAL A 22 0.87 -19.59 11.19
N ALA A 23 1.90 -20.34 10.78
CA ALA A 23 2.68 -20.06 9.58
C ALA A 23 1.81 -20.14 8.31
N ALA A 24 0.95 -21.16 8.20
CA ALA A 24 0.01 -21.31 7.09
C ALA A 24 -0.99 -20.15 7.03
N THR A 25 -1.48 -19.71 8.20
CA THR A 25 -2.39 -18.55 8.29
C THR A 25 -1.69 -17.27 7.85
N ALA A 26 -0.47 -17.01 8.34
CA ALA A 26 0.32 -15.85 7.92
C ALA A 26 0.59 -15.86 6.41
N PHE A 27 0.97 -17.01 5.85
CA PHE A 27 1.16 -17.18 4.41
C PHE A 27 -0.13 -16.90 3.64
N ALA A 28 -1.27 -17.45 4.07
CA ALA A 28 -2.56 -17.21 3.44
C ALA A 28 -2.95 -15.73 3.45
N VAL A 29 -2.69 -15.01 4.55
CA VAL A 29 -2.92 -13.56 4.64
C VAL A 29 -2.04 -12.79 3.66
N VAL A 30 -0.74 -13.09 3.59
CA VAL A 30 0.18 -12.43 2.64
C VAL A 30 -0.20 -12.75 1.20
N ALA A 31 -0.52 -14.00 0.89
CA ALA A 31 -0.95 -14.41 -0.44
C ALA A 31 -2.26 -13.73 -0.84
N TYR A 32 -3.24 -13.67 0.06
CA TYR A 32 -4.49 -12.95 -0.16
C TYR A 32 -4.23 -11.46 -0.44
N ALA A 33 -3.41 -10.80 0.38
CA ALA A 33 -3.05 -9.40 0.17
C ALA A 33 -2.38 -9.19 -1.20
N TYR A 34 -1.40 -10.02 -1.55
CA TYR A 34 -0.69 -9.91 -2.84
C TYR A 34 -1.61 -10.15 -4.04
N LEU A 35 -2.47 -11.16 -3.99
CA LEU A 35 -3.38 -11.52 -5.08
C LEU A 35 -4.54 -10.54 -5.25
N THR A 36 -4.85 -9.73 -4.23
CA THR A 36 -5.91 -8.72 -4.25
C THR A 36 -5.39 -7.31 -4.58
N LEU A 37 -4.08 -7.14 -4.76
CA LEU A 37 -3.53 -5.86 -5.22
C LEU A 37 -4.08 -5.51 -6.61
N PRO A 38 -4.48 -4.25 -6.84
CA PRO A 38 -4.93 -3.81 -8.15
C PRO A 38 -3.79 -3.89 -9.17
N ASP A 39 -4.12 -4.18 -10.42
CA ASP A 39 -3.15 -4.13 -11.50
C ASP A 39 -2.80 -2.67 -11.84
N VAL A 40 -1.57 -2.27 -11.51
CA VAL A 40 -1.06 -0.91 -11.75
C VAL A 40 -0.22 -0.80 -13.02
N ARG A 41 -0.01 -1.89 -13.77
CA ARG A 41 0.90 -1.89 -14.94
C ARG A 41 0.42 -0.95 -16.04
N THR A 42 -0.89 -0.77 -16.17
CA THR A 42 -1.51 0.15 -17.12
C THR A 42 -1.14 1.61 -16.84
N LEU A 43 -0.85 1.97 -15.58
CA LEU A 43 -0.45 3.34 -15.21
C LEU A 43 0.93 3.73 -15.74
N ALA A 44 1.72 2.78 -16.23
CA ALA A 44 3.01 3.07 -16.88
C ALA A 44 2.82 3.69 -18.27
N THR A 45 1.71 3.41 -18.94
CA THR A 45 1.42 3.85 -20.32
C THR A 45 0.25 4.81 -20.39
N ASP A 46 -0.73 4.62 -19.52
CA ASP A 46 -2.02 5.27 -19.58
C ASP A 46 -2.27 6.13 -18.35
N ASN A 47 -2.72 7.35 -18.59
CA ASN A 47 -3.05 8.25 -17.51
C ASN A 47 -4.50 8.00 -17.04
N PRO A 48 -4.75 7.80 -15.74
CA PRO A 48 -6.09 7.46 -15.25
C PRO A 48 -7.08 8.62 -15.39
N GLU A 49 -8.33 8.29 -15.73
CA GLU A 49 -9.40 9.29 -15.89
C GLU A 49 -9.92 9.86 -14.57
N THR A 50 -9.82 9.11 -13.48
CA THR A 50 -10.18 9.55 -12.13
C THR A 50 -9.22 8.91 -11.13
N THR A 51 -9.21 9.44 -9.91
CA THR A 51 -8.57 8.79 -8.77
C THR A 51 -9.61 8.57 -7.69
N ALA A 52 -9.33 7.65 -6.76
CA ALA A 52 -10.21 7.40 -5.62
C ALA A 52 -10.52 8.69 -4.84
N PHE A 53 -9.53 9.60 -4.70
CA PHE A 53 -9.73 10.91 -4.06
C PHE A 53 -10.63 11.84 -4.90
N MET A 54 -10.47 11.88 -6.22
CA MET A 54 -11.34 12.67 -7.10
C MET A 54 -12.80 12.21 -6.99
N GLU A 55 -13.04 10.90 -6.96
CA GLU A 55 -14.37 10.31 -6.82
C GLU A 55 -14.96 10.55 -5.43
N LEU A 56 -14.14 10.42 -4.38
CA LEU A 56 -14.53 10.74 -3.01
C LEU A 56 -15.03 12.18 -2.91
N ARG A 57 -14.25 13.15 -3.40
CA ARG A 57 -14.63 14.57 -3.38
C ARG A 57 -15.86 14.87 -4.23
N THR A 58 -16.03 14.15 -5.34
CA THR A 58 -17.24 14.27 -6.17
C THR A 58 -18.47 13.81 -5.40
N ARG A 59 -18.38 12.70 -4.66
CA ARG A 59 -19.48 12.19 -3.82
C ARG A 59 -19.81 13.12 -2.66
N GLU A 60 -18.79 13.65 -1.98
CA GLU A 60 -18.97 14.63 -0.90
C GLU A 60 -19.68 15.89 -1.41
N ALA A 61 -19.22 16.46 -2.53
CA ALA A 61 -19.87 17.63 -3.12
C ALA A 61 -21.31 17.33 -3.56
N ALA A 62 -21.57 16.16 -4.15
CA ALA A 62 -22.92 15.76 -4.53
C ALA A 62 -23.86 15.65 -3.32
N ALA A 63 -23.37 15.15 -2.18
CA ALA A 63 -24.12 15.10 -0.93
C ALA A 63 -24.45 16.51 -0.39
N GLU A 64 -23.61 17.50 -0.68
CA GLU A 64 -23.86 18.92 -0.38
C GLU A 64 -24.72 19.63 -1.44
N GLY A 65 -25.26 18.91 -2.43
CA GLY A 65 -26.02 19.49 -3.55
C GLY A 65 -25.16 20.30 -4.53
N ARG A 66 -23.84 20.13 -4.51
CA ARG A 66 -22.88 20.81 -5.36
C ARG A 66 -22.39 19.88 -6.47
N SER A 67 -22.16 20.44 -7.66
CA SER A 67 -21.50 19.72 -8.76
C SER A 67 -20.06 20.18 -8.90
N LEU A 68 -19.13 19.23 -8.93
CA LEU A 68 -17.71 19.50 -9.18
C LEU A 68 -17.35 19.19 -10.62
N ARG A 69 -16.72 20.17 -11.28
CA ARG A 69 -16.14 19.97 -12.61
C ARG A 69 -14.68 19.59 -12.49
N HIS A 70 -14.34 18.40 -12.98
CA HIS A 70 -12.96 17.92 -13.08
C HIS A 70 -12.20 18.71 -14.14
N GLN A 71 -11.15 19.42 -13.74
CA GLN A 71 -10.25 20.11 -14.65
C GLN A 71 -8.86 19.49 -14.55
N ARG A 72 -8.46 18.77 -15.60
CA ARG A 72 -7.17 18.08 -15.65
C ARG A 72 -6.54 18.25 -17.03
N ARG A 73 -5.22 18.44 -17.04
CA ARG A 73 -4.42 18.48 -18.26
C ARG A 73 -3.13 17.70 -18.05
N TRP A 74 -2.94 16.66 -18.85
CA TRP A 74 -1.69 15.91 -18.89
C TRP A 74 -0.66 16.71 -19.68
N LEU A 75 0.52 16.89 -19.09
CA LEU A 75 1.64 17.61 -19.69
C LEU A 75 2.90 16.74 -19.61
N PRO A 76 3.73 16.70 -20.66
CA PRO A 76 5.04 16.08 -20.58
C PRO A 76 5.86 16.70 -19.45
N TYR A 77 6.65 15.89 -18.73
CA TYR A 77 7.42 16.36 -17.57
C TYR A 77 8.30 17.58 -17.88
N GLY A 78 8.89 17.66 -19.08
CA GLY A 78 9.69 18.81 -19.53
C GLY A 78 8.92 20.13 -19.67
N ARG A 79 7.59 20.09 -19.79
CA ARG A 79 6.72 21.28 -19.90
C ARG A 79 6.31 21.85 -18.54
N ILE A 80 6.63 21.17 -17.45
CA ILE A 80 6.33 21.62 -16.09
C ILE A 80 7.47 22.54 -15.62
N SER A 81 7.13 23.70 -15.05
CA SER A 81 8.10 24.65 -14.50
C SER A 81 9.02 23.99 -13.47
N SER A 82 10.33 24.26 -13.55
CA SER A 82 11.32 23.73 -12.61
C SER A 82 11.11 24.21 -11.17
N ARG A 83 10.45 25.36 -10.98
CA ARG A 83 10.06 25.85 -9.65
C ARG A 83 8.90 25.06 -9.08
N LEU A 84 7.90 24.76 -9.93
CA LEU A 84 6.75 23.96 -9.51
C LEU A 84 7.16 22.54 -9.15
N LYS A 85 8.02 21.90 -9.96
CA LYS A 85 8.59 20.58 -9.63
C LYS A 85 9.23 20.56 -8.24
N ARG A 86 10.10 21.54 -7.95
CA ARG A 86 10.78 21.66 -6.65
C ARG A 86 9.82 21.94 -5.51
N ALA A 87 8.83 22.80 -5.72
CA ALA A 87 7.82 23.10 -4.71
C ALA A 87 7.03 21.86 -4.30
N VAL A 88 6.61 21.04 -5.27
CA VAL A 88 5.88 19.78 -4.99
C VAL A 88 6.78 18.76 -4.31
N LEU A 89 8.02 18.56 -4.79
CA LEU A 89 8.96 17.63 -4.16
C LEU A 89 9.18 17.99 -2.69
N ILE A 90 9.52 19.25 -2.38
CA ILE A 90 9.76 19.67 -0.98
C ILE A 90 8.50 19.53 -0.11
N ALA A 91 7.31 19.73 -0.68
CA ALA A 91 6.06 19.67 0.06
C ALA A 91 5.59 18.24 0.35
N GLU A 92 5.85 17.29 -0.55
CA GLU A 92 5.29 15.93 -0.50
C GLU A 92 6.35 14.87 -0.17
N ASP A 93 7.49 14.90 -0.86
CA ASP A 93 8.55 13.89 -0.78
C ASP A 93 9.87 14.47 -1.32
N ASP A 94 10.69 15.01 -0.42
CA ASP A 94 11.94 15.68 -0.76
C ASP A 94 13.04 14.68 -1.17
N ALA A 95 12.86 13.40 -0.83
CA ALA A 95 13.74 12.28 -1.15
C ALA A 95 13.23 11.41 -2.30
N PHE A 96 12.18 11.82 -3.02
CA PHE A 96 11.50 11.02 -4.05
C PHE A 96 12.43 10.28 -5.04
N PHE A 97 13.49 10.94 -5.51
CA PHE A 97 14.45 10.37 -6.47
C PHE A 97 15.58 9.55 -5.83
N GLN A 98 15.58 9.42 -4.50
CA GLN A 98 16.62 8.76 -3.73
C GLN A 98 16.18 7.36 -3.28
N HIS A 99 14.94 6.95 -3.56
CA HIS A 99 14.39 5.65 -3.20
C HIS A 99 13.50 5.04 -4.30
N ASP A 100 13.34 3.72 -4.26
CA ASP A 100 12.54 2.96 -5.24
C ASP A 100 11.04 2.87 -4.91
N GLY A 101 10.55 3.75 -4.04
CA GLY A 101 9.11 3.99 -3.85
C GLY A 101 8.68 4.22 -2.41
N VAL A 102 9.34 3.59 -1.44
CA VAL A 102 9.05 3.80 -0.01
C VAL A 102 10.30 4.27 0.70
N ASP A 103 10.23 5.47 1.28
CA ASP A 103 11.25 5.96 2.20
C ASP A 103 11.14 5.25 3.56
N LEU A 104 12.02 4.27 3.79
CA LEU A 104 12.07 3.51 5.04
C LEU A 104 12.55 4.35 6.24
N VAL A 105 13.30 5.42 5.99
CA VAL A 105 13.78 6.33 7.04
C VAL A 105 12.61 7.19 7.51
N GLN A 106 11.91 7.85 6.60
CA GLN A 106 10.72 8.66 6.91
C GLN A 106 9.60 7.80 7.51
N LEU A 107 9.40 6.56 7.02
CA LEU A 107 8.41 5.64 7.59
C LEU A 107 8.72 5.32 9.06
N ARG A 108 10.01 5.14 9.42
CA ARG A 108 10.41 4.90 10.80
C ARG A 108 10.14 6.11 11.68
N GLU A 109 10.45 7.31 11.19
CA GLU A 109 10.16 8.56 11.94
C GLU A 109 8.66 8.80 12.10
N ALA A 110 7.83 8.44 11.12
CA ALA A 110 6.37 8.58 11.21
C ALA A 110 5.71 7.63 12.23
N VAL A 111 6.31 6.46 12.48
CA VAL A 111 5.80 5.46 13.45
C VAL A 111 6.33 5.71 14.87
N ARG A 112 7.36 6.55 15.01
CA ARG A 112 7.98 6.89 16.28
C ARG A 112 7.09 7.81 17.12
#